data_AF-A0A4Q5PR14-F1
#
_entry.id   AF-A0A4Q5PR14-F1
#
_cell.length_a   1.000
_cell.length_b   1.000
_cell.length_c   1.000
_cell.angle_alpha   90.00
_cell.angle_beta   90.00
_cell.angle_gamma   90.00
#
_symmetry.space_group_name_H-M   'P 1'
#
loop_
_entity.id
_entity.type
_entity.pdbx_description
1 polymer ?
#
loop_
_entity_poly.entity_id
_entity_poly.type
_entity_poly.pdbx_seq_one_letter_code
_entity_poly.pdbx_strand_id
1 'polypeptide(L)'
;MILSPPFLPETANHTEEAWLDIAMAQPDSTLLGTRTFEGSFPLSLGMAWHNGLHIQSTQPAGVYLPVRAIADGVVVFVRLPTPPKTDTRHPLNYNPFDHGPPTAAWTSDGFIVIRHTTEIGAAGTVPTAITYFSACMH
;
A
#
# COMPACT_ATOMS: atom_id res chain seq x y z
N MET A 1 14.92 -9.34 8.57
CA MET A 1 13.52 -9.01 8.22
C MET A 1 13.25 -9.60 6.84
N ILE A 2 12.16 -10.35 6.64
CA ILE A 2 11.84 -10.95 5.32
C ILE A 2 11.21 -9.91 4.38
N LEU A 3 10.59 -8.87 4.95
CA LEU A 3 9.87 -7.82 4.23
C LEU A 3 10.46 -6.46 4.63
N SER A 4 10.67 -5.55 3.69
CA SER A 4 10.98 -4.14 3.95
C SER A 4 9.73 -3.27 3.80
N PRO A 5 9.74 -2.01 4.27
CA PRO A 5 8.73 -1.04 3.87
C PRO A 5 8.70 -0.82 2.35
N PRO A 6 7.53 -0.52 1.75
CA PRO A 6 7.42 -0.24 0.31
C PRO A 6 7.93 1.15 -0.07
N PHE A 7 7.95 2.11 0.87
CA PHE A 7 8.56 3.42 0.69
C PHE A 7 9.86 3.48 1.47
N LEU A 8 10.91 4.05 0.87
CA LEU A 8 12.23 4.17 1.50
C LEU A 8 12.55 5.65 1.72
N PRO A 9 12.02 6.28 2.79
CA PRO A 9 12.38 7.64 3.16
C PRO A 9 13.85 7.72 3.60
N GLU A 10 14.39 8.94 3.63
CA GLU A 10 15.76 9.16 4.09
C GLU A 10 15.93 8.69 5.53
N THR A 11 16.97 7.88 5.79
CA THR A 11 17.24 7.36 7.14
C THR A 11 17.69 8.45 8.11
N ALA A 12 18.42 9.46 7.62
CA ALA A 12 18.96 10.56 8.39
C ALA A 12 19.56 10.08 9.75
N ASN A 13 19.32 10.81 10.84
CA ASN A 13 19.71 10.42 12.20
C ASN A 13 18.53 9.78 12.97
N HIS A 14 17.55 9.21 12.27
CA HIS A 14 16.44 8.52 12.93
C HIS A 14 16.92 7.21 13.56
N THR A 15 16.29 6.81 14.67
CA THR A 15 16.39 5.41 15.12
C THR A 15 15.66 4.52 14.12
N GLU A 16 15.91 3.22 14.16
CA GLU A 16 15.22 2.26 13.29
C GLU A 16 13.70 2.35 13.45
N GLU A 17 13.21 2.46 14.68
CA GLU A 17 11.79 2.58 14.99
C GLU A 17 11.20 3.87 14.40
N ALA A 18 11.87 5.00 14.59
CA ALA A 18 11.42 6.28 14.06
C ALA A 18 11.41 6.28 12.52
N TRP A 19 12.40 5.63 11.89
CA TRP A 19 12.42 5.48 10.44
C TRP A 19 11.29 4.58 9.94
N LEU A 20 11.02 3.46 10.63
CA LEU A 20 9.91 2.56 10.30
C LEU A 20 8.55 3.24 10.43
N ASP A 21 8.34 4.06 11.46
CA ASP A 21 7.10 4.83 11.64
C ASP A 21 6.85 5.79 10.46
N ILE A 22 7.92 6.41 9.94
CA ILE A 22 7.84 7.26 8.74
C ILE A 22 7.59 6.42 7.48
N ALA A 23 8.28 5.29 7.33
CA ALA A 23 8.20 4.44 6.15
C ALA A 23 6.87 3.66 6.03
N MET A 24 6.19 3.45 7.15
CA MET A 24 4.93 2.69 7.29
C MET A 24 3.77 3.57 7.79
N ALA A 25 3.86 4.89 7.60
CA ALA A 25 2.87 5.85 8.09
C ALA A 25 1.45 5.52 7.60
N GLN A 26 0.47 5.63 8.49
CA GLN A 26 -0.95 5.52 8.12
C GLN A 26 -1.38 6.71 7.24
N PRO A 27 -2.40 6.56 6.39
CA PRO A 27 -2.97 7.68 5.66
C PRO A 27 -3.55 8.74 6.60
N ASP A 28 -3.41 10.01 6.22
CA ASP A 28 -3.99 11.14 6.97
C ASP A 28 -5.53 11.20 6.82
N SER A 29 -6.08 10.54 5.79
CA SER A 29 -7.52 10.45 5.55
C SER A 29 -8.20 9.58 6.61
N THR A 30 -9.33 10.07 7.12
CA THR A 30 -10.18 9.35 8.08
C THR A 30 -11.61 9.29 7.59
N LEU A 31 -12.33 8.24 7.99
CA LEU A 31 -13.75 8.10 7.66
C LEU A 31 -14.56 9.20 8.35
N LEU A 32 -15.40 9.90 7.60
CA LEU A 32 -16.17 11.05 8.10
C LEU A 32 -16.98 10.69 9.36
N GLY A 33 -16.88 11.54 10.38
CA GLY A 33 -17.56 11.32 11.67
C GLY A 33 -16.91 10.27 12.57
N THR A 34 -15.73 9.75 12.19
CA THR A 34 -14.95 8.80 12.99
C THR A 34 -13.51 9.30 13.17
N ARG A 35 -12.70 8.55 13.92
CA ARG A 35 -11.23 8.73 13.99
C ARG A 35 -10.48 7.57 13.33
N THR A 36 -11.18 6.79 12.53
CA THR A 36 -10.65 5.58 11.89
C THR A 36 -10.00 5.96 10.58
N PHE A 37 -8.74 5.56 10.38
CA PHE A 37 -8.03 5.79 9.12
C PHE A 37 -8.73 5.11 7.94
N GLU A 38 -8.65 5.71 6.76
CA GLU A 38 -9.11 5.06 5.53
C GLU A 38 -8.34 3.76 5.28
N GLY A 39 -9.04 2.73 4.80
CA GLY A 39 -8.40 1.43 4.53
C GLY A 39 -7.83 0.80 5.81
N SER A 40 -8.42 1.11 6.96
CA SER A 40 -8.08 0.46 8.22
C SER A 40 -8.14 -1.06 8.08
N PHE A 41 -7.15 -1.72 8.66
CA PHE A 41 -7.02 -3.16 8.72
C PHE A 41 -7.29 -3.63 10.16
N PRO A 42 -7.98 -4.77 10.39
CA PRO A 42 -8.55 -5.68 9.39
C PRO A 42 -9.98 -5.32 8.97
N LEU A 43 -10.58 -4.29 9.58
CA LEU A 43 -11.95 -3.84 9.28
C LEU A 43 -11.94 -2.36 8.88
N SER A 44 -12.65 -2.07 7.80
CA SER A 44 -12.84 -0.73 7.25
C SER A 44 -14.28 -0.24 7.49
N LEU A 45 -14.70 0.82 6.78
CA LEU A 45 -16.04 1.40 6.91
C LEU A 45 -17.13 0.32 6.75
N GLY A 46 -18.13 0.37 7.63
CA GLY A 46 -19.26 -0.57 7.56
C GLY A 46 -18.89 -2.01 7.88
N MET A 47 -17.81 -2.25 8.64
CA MET A 47 -17.32 -3.60 9.01
C MET A 47 -16.89 -4.43 7.80
N ALA A 48 -16.57 -3.78 6.67
CA ALA A 48 -16.03 -4.47 5.51
C ALA A 48 -14.62 -4.97 5.82
N TRP A 49 -14.41 -6.28 5.63
CA TRP A 49 -13.11 -6.91 5.81
C TRP A 49 -12.10 -6.37 4.82
N HIS A 50 -10.92 -5.99 5.32
CA HIS A 50 -9.84 -5.43 4.53
C HIS A 50 -8.60 -6.33 4.65
N ASN A 51 -8.03 -6.72 3.51
CA ASN A 51 -6.96 -7.73 3.43
C ASN A 51 -5.55 -7.15 3.34
N GLY A 52 -5.39 -5.83 3.48
CA GLY A 52 -4.11 -5.16 3.36
C GLY A 52 -4.03 -3.90 4.22
N LEU A 53 -2.85 -3.31 4.28
CA LEU A 53 -2.62 -2.04 4.97
C LEU A 53 -2.55 -0.91 3.94
N HIS A 54 -3.24 0.20 4.20
CA HIS A 54 -2.97 1.45 3.49
C HIS A 54 -1.77 2.14 4.15
N ILE A 55 -0.83 2.59 3.32
CA ILE A 55 0.39 3.27 3.78
C ILE A 55 0.52 4.56 2.99
N GLN A 56 0.79 5.66 3.68
CA GLN A 56 1.01 6.96 3.09
C GLN A 56 2.48 7.10 2.66
N SER A 57 2.69 7.32 1.37
CA SER A 57 4.02 7.69 0.88
C SER A 57 4.38 9.09 1.39
N THR A 58 5.64 9.27 1.79
CA THR A 58 6.20 10.58 2.08
C THR A 58 6.38 11.38 0.78
N GLN A 59 6.39 12.71 0.91
CA GLN A 59 6.51 13.62 -0.24
C GLN A 59 7.72 14.57 -0.11
N PRO A 60 8.96 14.04 -0.12
CA PRO A 60 10.13 14.93 -0.17
C PRO A 60 10.03 15.80 -1.43
N ALA A 61 10.12 17.11 -1.26
CA ALA A 61 9.92 18.11 -2.33
C ALA A 61 8.54 18.06 -3.05
N GLY A 62 7.49 17.57 -2.36
CA GLY A 62 6.12 17.58 -2.89
C GLY A 62 5.82 16.49 -3.91
N VAL A 63 6.67 15.46 -4.01
CA VAL A 63 6.47 14.31 -4.90
C VAL A 63 6.50 13.03 -4.07
N TYR A 64 5.49 12.18 -4.22
CA TYR A 64 5.44 10.88 -3.57
C TYR A 64 6.65 10.02 -3.92
N LEU A 65 7.21 9.33 -2.92
CA LEU A 65 8.23 8.33 -3.16
C LEU A 65 7.71 7.18 -4.04
N PRO A 66 8.55 6.62 -4.92
CA PRO A 66 8.19 5.43 -5.68
C PRO A 66 8.02 4.22 -4.75
N VAL A 67 7.04 3.37 -5.06
CA VAL A 67 6.87 2.07 -4.42
C VAL A 67 8.04 1.15 -4.82
N ARG A 68 8.61 0.46 -3.83
CA ARG A 68 9.67 -0.54 -3.98
C ARG A 68 9.13 -1.93 -3.68
N ALA A 69 9.77 -2.95 -4.26
CA ALA A 69 9.52 -4.33 -3.86
C ALA A 69 9.92 -4.51 -2.39
N ILE A 70 9.04 -5.12 -1.60
CA ILE A 70 9.25 -5.34 -0.17
C ILE A 70 10.15 -6.55 0.11
N ALA A 71 10.33 -7.42 -0.88
CA ALA A 71 11.16 -8.61 -0.80
C ALA A 71 11.53 -9.06 -2.21
N ASP A 72 12.57 -9.88 -2.31
CA ASP A 72 12.95 -10.53 -3.56
C ASP A 72 11.81 -11.41 -4.07
N GLY A 73 11.55 -11.34 -5.38
CA GLY A 73 10.45 -12.08 -5.99
C GLY A 73 10.35 -11.87 -7.48
N VAL A 74 9.35 -12.52 -8.07
CA VAL A 74 9.04 -12.45 -9.49
C VAL A 74 7.69 -11.80 -9.66
N VAL A 75 7.63 -10.75 -10.48
CA VAL A 75 6.36 -10.15 -10.90
C VAL A 75 5.62 -11.16 -11.77
N VAL A 76 4.47 -11.63 -11.29
CA VAL A 76 3.66 -12.66 -11.97
C VAL A 76 2.38 -12.09 -12.58
N PHE A 77 2.00 -10.87 -12.21
CA PHE A 77 0.87 -10.15 -12.80
C PHE A 77 1.08 -8.65 -12.71
N VAL A 78 0.76 -7.93 -13.79
CA VAL A 78 0.75 -6.46 -13.83
C VAL A 78 -0.51 -5.99 -14.53
N ARG A 79 -1.18 -5.02 -13.91
CA ARG A 79 -2.17 -4.16 -14.52
C ARG A 79 -1.64 -2.73 -14.46
N LEU A 80 -1.42 -2.14 -15.63
CA LEU A 80 -1.05 -0.73 -15.72
C LEU A 80 -2.23 0.15 -15.30
N PRO A 81 -1.97 1.29 -14.62
CA PRO A 81 -3.04 2.21 -14.24
C PRO A 81 -3.68 2.85 -15.47
N THR A 82 -4.98 3.06 -15.37
CA THR A 82 -5.71 3.95 -16.27
C THR A 82 -5.23 5.39 -16.04
N PRO A 83 -4.86 6.16 -17.09
CA PRO A 83 -4.49 7.56 -16.95
C PRO A 83 -5.60 8.40 -16.30
N PRO A 84 -5.28 9.30 -15.35
CA PRO A 84 -6.26 10.16 -14.69
C PRO A 84 -7.15 10.94 -15.64
N LYS A 85 -8.45 10.99 -15.33
CA LYS A 85 -9.46 11.81 -16.03
C LYS A 85 -10.20 12.68 -15.03
N THR A 86 -10.67 13.83 -15.50
CA THR A 86 -11.46 14.78 -14.70
C THR A 86 -12.98 14.55 -14.81
N ASP A 87 -13.42 13.50 -15.51
CA ASP A 87 -14.84 13.17 -15.63
C ASP A 87 -15.38 12.66 -14.29
N THR A 88 -16.26 13.46 -13.69
CA THR A 88 -16.81 13.16 -12.37
C THR A 88 -17.72 11.94 -12.34
N ARG A 89 -18.11 11.41 -13.50
CA ARG A 89 -18.92 10.19 -13.66
C ARG A 89 -18.08 8.96 -14.00
N HIS A 90 -16.77 9.09 -14.13
CA HIS A 90 -15.90 7.97 -14.43
C HIS A 90 -15.96 6.93 -13.29
N PRO A 91 -15.94 5.61 -13.56
CA PRO A 91 -15.96 4.59 -12.50
C PRO A 91 -14.81 4.66 -11.50
N LEU A 92 -13.68 5.25 -11.92
CA LEU A 92 -12.50 5.49 -11.06
C LEU A 92 -12.52 6.85 -10.35
N ASN A 93 -13.56 7.68 -10.55
CA ASN A 93 -13.78 8.87 -9.75
C ASN A 93 -14.45 8.48 -8.42
N TYR A 94 -13.79 7.61 -7.65
CA TYR A 94 -14.25 7.25 -6.33
C TYR A 94 -13.68 8.28 -5.34
N ASN A 95 -14.53 9.20 -4.89
CA ASN A 95 -14.22 10.11 -3.80
C ASN A 95 -15.09 9.71 -2.59
N PRO A 96 -14.61 8.84 -1.69
CA PRO A 96 -15.41 8.41 -0.54
C PRO A 96 -15.62 9.53 0.50
N PHE A 97 -15.01 10.70 0.31
CA PHE A 97 -14.89 11.74 1.32
C PHE A 97 -15.68 13.01 1.03
N ASP A 98 -16.19 13.15 -0.18
CA ASP A 98 -17.01 14.28 -0.58
C ASP A 98 -18.47 13.82 -0.72
N HIS A 99 -19.28 14.11 0.32
CA HIS A 99 -20.73 13.95 0.25
C HIS A 99 -21.43 15.19 -0.36
N GLY A 100 -20.65 16.17 -0.83
CA GLY A 100 -21.12 17.31 -1.60
C GLY A 100 -21.33 16.98 -3.08
N PRO A 101 -21.47 18.00 -3.93
CA PRO A 101 -21.49 17.82 -5.37
C PRO A 101 -20.22 17.08 -5.84
N PRO A 102 -20.32 16.05 -6.70
CA PRO A 102 -19.14 15.30 -7.16
C PRO A 102 -18.06 16.21 -7.72
N THR A 103 -16.88 16.18 -7.10
CA THR A 103 -15.67 16.83 -7.56
C THR A 103 -14.81 15.85 -8.37
N ALA A 104 -13.91 16.38 -9.20
CA ALA A 104 -12.97 15.54 -9.93
C ALA A 104 -11.92 14.97 -8.97
N ALA A 105 -11.92 13.66 -8.82
CA ALA A 105 -10.94 12.87 -8.09
C ALA A 105 -10.52 11.66 -8.95
N TRP A 106 -9.53 10.91 -8.46
CA TRP A 106 -9.04 9.74 -9.17
C TRP A 106 -8.49 8.69 -8.22
N THR A 107 -9.06 7.49 -8.26
CA THR A 107 -8.50 6.30 -7.65
C THR A 107 -7.78 5.51 -8.73
N SER A 108 -6.47 5.35 -8.60
CA SER A 108 -5.75 4.51 -9.54
C SER A 108 -6.13 3.05 -9.35
N ASP A 109 -6.04 2.34 -10.45
CA ASP A 109 -6.46 0.97 -10.60
C ASP A 109 -5.28 0.09 -11.06
N GLY A 110 -4.07 0.66 -10.98
CA GLY A 110 -2.82 -0.05 -11.20
C GLY A 110 -2.59 -1.09 -10.10
N PHE A 111 -2.21 -2.29 -10.51
CA PHE A 111 -2.11 -3.45 -9.62
C PHE A 111 -0.95 -4.34 -10.02
N ILE A 112 -0.20 -4.83 -9.04
CA ILE A 112 0.90 -5.77 -9.27
C ILE A 112 0.83 -6.93 -8.28
N VAL A 113 1.14 -8.13 -8.76
CA VAL A 113 1.35 -9.32 -7.92
C VAL A 113 2.78 -9.79 -8.05
N ILE A 114 3.45 -9.92 -6.91
CA ILE A 114 4.81 -10.44 -6.82
C ILE A 114 4.75 -11.78 -6.10
N ARG A 115 5.31 -12.83 -6.70
CA ARG A 115 5.50 -14.14 -6.08
C ARG A 115 6.88 -14.18 -5.42
N HIS A 116 6.90 -14.51 -4.14
CA HIS A 116 8.11 -14.67 -3.35
C HIS A 116 8.31 -16.13 -3.00
N THR A 117 9.55 -16.60 -3.02
CA THR A 117 9.93 -17.91 -2.50
C THR A 117 11.14 -17.73 -1.61
N THR A 118 11.05 -18.17 -0.36
CA THR A 118 12.15 -18.04 0.61
C THR A 118 12.20 -19.26 1.54
N GLU A 119 13.38 -19.54 2.06
CA GLU A 119 13.60 -20.58 3.06
C GLU A 119 13.26 -20.07 4.45
N ILE A 120 12.58 -20.89 5.26
CA ILE A 120 12.15 -20.57 6.63
C ILE A 120 12.78 -21.46 7.69
N GLY A 121 13.81 -22.21 7.32
CA GLY A 121 14.47 -23.21 8.16
C GLY A 121 14.76 -24.49 7.39
N ALA A 122 15.04 -25.58 8.10
CA ALA A 122 15.33 -26.88 7.50
C ALA A 122 14.81 -28.04 8.38
N ALA A 123 14.44 -29.15 7.74
CA ALA A 123 14.24 -30.44 8.38
C ALA A 123 15.53 -31.28 8.19
N GLY A 124 16.41 -31.27 9.20
CA GLY A 124 17.76 -31.82 9.06
C GLY A 124 18.60 -30.95 8.10
N THR A 125 19.07 -31.53 7.00
CA THR A 125 19.84 -30.83 5.96
C THR A 125 19.00 -30.37 4.77
N VAL A 126 17.67 -30.58 4.80
CA VAL A 126 16.77 -30.22 3.71
C VAL A 126 16.06 -28.90 4.04
N PRO A 127 16.26 -27.82 3.27
CA PRO A 127 15.57 -26.56 3.50
C PRO A 127 14.05 -26.67 3.36
N THR A 128 13.33 -25.99 4.24
CA THR A 128 11.89 -25.80 4.15
C THR A 128 11.63 -24.43 3.52
N ALA A 129 11.03 -24.41 2.33
CA ALA A 129 10.67 -23.19 1.63
C ALA A 129 9.18 -22.89 1.73
N ILE A 130 8.84 -21.60 1.76
CA ILE A 130 7.46 -21.12 1.57
C ILE A 130 7.37 -20.29 0.29
N THR A 131 6.17 -20.27 -0.28
CA THR A 131 5.82 -19.34 -1.34
C THR A 131 4.65 -18.49 -0.88
N TYR A 132 4.78 -17.18 -1.03
CA TYR A 132 3.72 -16.21 -0.72
C TYR A 132 3.65 -15.15 -1.81
N PHE A 133 2.57 -14.36 -1.81
CA PHE A 133 2.33 -13.34 -2.82
C PHE A 133 2.05 -12.00 -2.16
N SER A 134 2.68 -10.96 -2.68
CA SER A 134 2.34 -9.58 -2.35
C SER A 134 1.46 -9.01 -3.45
N ALA A 135 0.30 -8.49 -3.07
CA ALA A 135 -0.60 -7.74 -3.93
C ALA A 135 -0.47 -6.26 -3.58
N CYS A 136 -0.02 -5.43 -4.52
CA CYS A 136 0.18 -4.00 -4.30
C CYS A 136 -0.73 -3.21 -5.25
N MET A 137 -1.45 -2.23 -4.68
CA MET A 137 -2.35 -1.33 -5.39
C MET A 137 -1.86 0.11 -5.15
N HIS A 138 -2.00 0.98 -6.15
CA HIS A 138 -1.80 2.42 -6.02
C HIS A 138 -2.94 3.15 -6.71
#